data_AF-A0A1S3QQC3-F1
#
_entry.id   AF-A0A1S3QQC3-F1
#
_cell.length_a   1.000
_cell.length_b   1.000
_cell.length_c   1.000
_cell.angle_alpha   90.00
_cell.angle_beta   90.00
_cell.angle_gamma   90.00
#
_symmetry.space_group_name_H-M   'P 1'
#
loop_
_entity.id
_entity.type
_entity.pdbx_description
1 polymer ?
#
loop_
_entity_poly.entity_id
_entity_poly.type
_entity_poly.pdbx_seq_one_letter_code
_entity_poly.pdbx_strand_id
1 'polypeptide(L)'
;MVYSALDCSEDDYHALFVLCLLYAVSHSKGINRELLERLQLPVPDQERTCYSQVLVERLIRVMNVAAQPDGKVRLATLELSCLLLKRSVLSSSSSSSSSPAHCIIKDVHLACLEGAREESLHLLRRFYKASFSPLSY
;
A
#
# COMPACT_ATOMS: atom_id res chain seq x y z
N MET A 1 17.54 3.10 2.35
CA MET A 1 17.79 4.13 1.32
C MET A 1 16.59 4.34 0.40
N VAL A 2 16.14 3.36 -0.40
CA VAL A 2 14.97 3.56 -1.29
C VAL A 2 13.65 3.72 -0.52
N TYR A 3 13.37 2.87 0.48
CA TYR A 3 12.13 2.96 1.25
C TYR A 3 12.08 4.13 2.23
N SER A 4 13.21 4.83 2.43
CA SER A 4 13.26 6.07 3.22
C SER A 4 12.52 7.20 2.50
N ALA A 5 12.42 7.14 1.18
CA ALA A 5 11.65 8.09 0.37
C ALA A 5 10.12 7.84 0.38
N LEU A 6 9.66 6.74 1.01
CA LEU A 6 8.23 6.49 1.27
C LEU A 6 7.73 7.21 2.53
N ASP A 7 8.52 8.15 3.05
CA ASP A 7 8.12 9.00 4.17
C ASP A 7 7.33 10.20 3.62
N CYS A 8 6.02 10.20 3.85
CA CYS A 8 5.10 11.26 3.39
C CYS A 8 4.82 12.32 4.47
N SER A 9 5.75 12.52 5.42
CA SER A 9 5.55 13.46 6.53
C SER A 9 5.37 14.93 6.11
N GLU A 10 5.94 15.35 4.97
CA GLU A 10 5.92 16.74 4.50
C GLU A 10 5.20 16.86 3.15
N ASP A 11 5.64 16.07 2.16
CA ASP A 11 5.04 15.95 0.83
C ASP A 11 5.18 14.51 0.29
N ASP A 12 4.45 14.18 -0.78
CA ASP A 12 4.40 12.84 -1.35
C ASP A 12 5.12 12.69 -2.71
N TYR A 13 5.83 13.72 -3.18
CA TYR A 13 6.44 13.71 -4.52
C TYR A 13 7.51 12.61 -4.66
N HIS A 14 8.37 12.51 -3.65
CA HIS A 14 9.43 11.51 -3.59
C HIS A 14 8.84 10.09 -3.45
N ALA A 15 7.82 9.96 -2.60
CA ALA A 15 7.10 8.70 -2.41
C ALA A 15 6.43 8.25 -3.70
N LEU A 16 5.72 9.14 -4.39
CA LEU A 16 5.06 8.86 -5.67
C LEU A 16 6.07 8.42 -6.73
N PHE A 17 7.19 9.12 -6.87
CA PHE A 17 8.23 8.75 -7.83
C PHE A 17 8.79 7.35 -7.55
N VAL A 18 9.11 7.05 -6.29
CA VAL A 18 9.63 5.73 -5.90
C VAL A 18 8.57 4.64 -6.06
N LEU A 19 7.32 4.90 -5.71
CA LEU A 19 6.22 3.95 -5.92
C LEU A 19 6.01 3.68 -7.41
N CYS A 20 6.10 4.70 -8.27
CA CYS A 20 6.06 4.55 -9.72
C CYS A 20 7.20 3.67 -10.23
N LEU A 21 8.42 3.88 -9.74
CA LEU A 21 9.57 3.06 -10.09
C LEU A 21 9.38 1.61 -9.63
N LEU A 22 8.97 1.38 -8.38
CA LEU A 22 8.71 0.05 -7.84
C LEU A 22 7.60 -0.66 -8.62
N TYR A 23 6.55 0.06 -8.98
CA TYR A 23 5.45 -0.47 -9.77
C TYR A 23 5.90 -0.85 -11.18
N ALA A 24 6.58 0.05 -11.88
CA ALA A 24 7.12 -0.19 -13.22
C ALA A 24 8.05 -1.41 -13.23
N VAL A 25 8.96 -1.49 -12.25
CA VAL A 25 9.90 -2.61 -12.11
C VAL A 25 9.16 -3.92 -11.85
N SER A 26 8.11 -3.89 -11.03
CA SER A 26 7.30 -5.08 -10.77
C SER A 26 6.47 -5.54 -11.98
N HIS A 27 6.16 -4.66 -12.92
CA HIS A 27 5.24 -4.93 -14.04
C HIS A 27 5.94 -5.28 -15.35
N SER A 28 7.20 -4.90 -15.52
CA SER A 28 7.99 -5.22 -16.71
C SER A 28 8.34 -6.71 -16.82
N LYS A 29 7.90 -7.36 -17.90
CA LYS A 29 8.07 -8.81 -18.19
C LYS A 29 9.50 -9.26 -18.55
N GLY A 30 10.53 -8.48 -18.20
CA GLY A 30 11.92 -8.76 -18.57
C GLY A 30 12.96 -8.27 -17.56
N ILE A 31 12.54 -7.87 -16.36
CA ILE A 31 13.48 -7.42 -15.34
C ILE A 31 14.17 -8.61 -14.68
N ASN A 32 15.47 -8.42 -14.42
CA ASN A 32 16.31 -9.39 -13.76
C ASN A 32 15.74 -9.77 -12.38
N ARG A 33 15.58 -11.06 -12.13
CA ARG A 33 15.06 -11.60 -10.86
C ARG A 33 15.92 -11.15 -9.67
N GLU A 34 17.22 -11.03 -9.87
CA GLU A 34 18.16 -10.52 -8.86
C GLU A 34 17.85 -9.08 -8.44
N LEU A 35 17.36 -8.24 -9.37
CA LEU A 35 16.95 -6.87 -9.07
C LEU A 35 15.66 -6.87 -8.23
N LEU A 36 14.69 -7.72 -8.56
CA LEU A 36 13.46 -7.89 -7.76
C LEU A 36 13.78 -8.37 -6.34
N GLU A 37 14.69 -9.34 -6.20
CA GLU A 37 15.13 -9.84 -4.89
C GLU A 37 15.84 -8.76 -4.07
N ARG A 38 16.75 -7.99 -4.70
CA ARG A 38 17.44 -6.86 -4.04
C ARG A 38 16.48 -5.75 -3.63
N LEU A 39 15.41 -5.53 -4.39
CA LEU A 39 14.32 -4.60 -4.05
C LEU A 39 13.22 -5.24 -3.20
N GLN A 40 13.42 -6.48 -2.73
CA GLN A 40 12.46 -7.26 -1.93
C GLN A 40 11.04 -7.25 -2.51
N LEU A 41 10.93 -7.17 -3.83
CA LEU A 41 9.70 -7.10 -4.59
C LEU A 41 9.19 -8.50 -4.97
N PRO A 42 7.89 -8.61 -5.27
CA PRO A 42 7.31 -9.87 -5.72
C PRO A 42 7.94 -10.46 -6.99
N VAL A 43 8.73 -11.54 -6.91
CA VAL A 43 9.14 -12.33 -8.09
C VAL A 43 7.95 -13.14 -8.62
N PRO A 44 7.54 -12.99 -9.89
CA PRO A 44 6.43 -13.75 -10.47
C PRO A 44 6.73 -15.26 -10.50
N ASP A 45 5.70 -16.09 -10.27
CA ASP A 45 5.74 -17.57 -10.36
C ASP A 45 6.54 -18.30 -9.26
N GLN A 46 6.69 -17.67 -8.09
CA GLN A 46 7.28 -18.28 -6.91
C GLN A 46 6.23 -18.34 -5.79
N GLU A 47 5.98 -19.54 -5.25
CA GLU A 47 5.18 -19.67 -4.02
C GLU A 47 5.91 -18.97 -2.87
N ARG A 48 5.24 -18.00 -2.25
CA ARG A 48 5.82 -17.24 -1.14
C ARG A 48 5.14 -17.55 0.17
N THR A 49 5.96 -17.86 1.16
CA THR A 49 5.57 -18.01 2.56
C THR A 49 5.80 -16.73 3.36
N CYS A 50 6.57 -15.78 2.83
CA CYS A 50 6.94 -14.52 3.49
C CYS A 50 6.97 -13.34 2.50
N TYR A 51 6.78 -12.12 3.01
CA TYR A 51 6.86 -10.86 2.27
C TYR A 51 7.85 -9.89 2.94
N SER A 52 8.27 -8.84 2.22
CA SER A 52 9.09 -7.77 2.78
C SER A 52 8.32 -7.00 3.85
N GLN A 53 8.67 -7.22 5.12
CA GLN A 53 8.05 -6.47 6.21
C GLN A 53 8.34 -4.97 6.09
N VAL A 54 9.57 -4.60 5.70
CA VAL A 54 9.98 -3.20 5.57
C VAL A 54 9.15 -2.48 4.51
N LEU A 55 8.94 -3.09 3.33
CA LEU A 55 8.11 -2.49 2.30
C LEU A 55 6.67 -2.34 2.78
N VAL A 56 6.08 -3.41 3.34
CA VAL A 56 4.68 -3.38 3.78
C VAL A 56 4.46 -2.38 4.92
N GLU A 57 5.34 -2.32 5.91
CA GLU A 57 5.26 -1.32 6.99
C GLU A 57 5.28 0.10 6.43
N ARG A 58 6.11 0.36 5.41
CA ARG A 58 6.20 1.68 4.77
C ARG A 58 4.96 2.01 3.97
N LEU A 59 4.41 1.04 3.22
CA LEU A 59 3.14 1.22 2.50
C LEU A 59 1.97 1.49 3.46
N ILE A 60 1.90 0.77 4.58
CA ILE A 60 0.89 0.99 5.62
C ILE A 60 1.06 2.38 6.25
N ARG A 61 2.29 2.86 6.46
CA ARG A 61 2.52 4.24 6.91
C ARG A 61 1.98 5.27 5.92
N VAL A 62 2.21 5.11 4.62
CA VAL A 62 1.62 6.01 3.60
C VAL A 62 0.10 6.01 3.68
N MET A 63 -0.52 4.84 3.85
CA MET A 63 -1.97 4.71 4.03
C MET A 63 -2.47 5.40 5.30
N ASN A 64 -1.75 5.26 6.42
CA ASN A 64 -2.07 5.95 7.67
C ASN A 64 -1.97 7.47 7.53
N VAL A 65 -0.92 7.99 6.88
CA VAL A 65 -0.77 9.44 6.64
C VAL A 65 -1.90 9.94 5.73
N ALA A 66 -2.27 9.18 4.70
CA ALA A 66 -3.41 9.52 3.83
C ALA A 66 -4.76 9.51 4.57
N ALA A 67 -4.88 8.74 5.66
CA ALA A 67 -6.05 8.71 6.53
C ALA A 67 -6.06 9.83 7.59
N GLN A 68 -5.07 10.72 7.62
CA GLN A 68 -5.05 11.89 8.51
C GLN A 68 -5.73 13.11 7.87
N PRO A 69 -6.39 13.97 8.67
CA PRO A 69 -7.10 15.15 8.16
C PRO A 69 -6.19 16.19 7.49
N ASP A 70 -4.90 16.25 7.89
CA ASP A 70 -3.89 17.14 7.31
C ASP A 70 -2.92 16.40 6.37
N GLY A 71 -3.26 15.16 6.01
CA GLY A 71 -2.43 14.31 5.16
C GLY A 71 -2.31 14.88 3.75
N LYS A 72 -1.08 15.27 3.34
CA LYS A 72 -0.78 15.77 2.00
C LYS A 72 -0.44 14.63 1.02
N VAL A 73 -1.16 13.52 1.10
CA VAL A 73 -0.95 12.36 0.22
C VAL A 73 -1.97 12.39 -0.91
N ARG A 74 -1.48 12.38 -2.15
CA ARG A 74 -2.32 12.37 -3.35
C ARG A 74 -2.97 11.01 -3.52
N LEU A 75 -4.16 11.00 -4.09
CA LEU A 75 -4.92 9.77 -4.33
C LEU A 75 -4.14 8.75 -5.17
N ALA A 76 -3.37 9.22 -6.16
CA ALA A 76 -2.50 8.38 -6.99
C ALA A 76 -1.42 7.65 -6.17
N THR A 77 -0.82 8.33 -5.19
CA THR A 77 0.19 7.75 -4.29
C THR A 77 -0.42 6.69 -3.39
N LEU A 78 -1.63 6.93 -2.87
CA LEU A 78 -2.38 5.98 -2.07
C LEU A 78 -2.79 4.74 -2.90
N GLU A 79 -3.30 4.94 -4.11
CA GLU A 79 -3.70 3.86 -5.01
C GLU A 79 -2.51 2.96 -5.36
N LEU A 80 -1.37 3.55 -5.72
CA LEU A 80 -0.17 2.81 -6.07
C LEU A 80 0.40 2.04 -4.87
N SER A 81 0.30 2.63 -3.67
CA SER A 81 0.65 1.95 -2.41
C SER A 81 -0.22 0.73 -2.16
N CYS A 82 -1.54 0.84 -2.39
CA CYS A 82 -2.48 -0.26 -2.25
C CYS A 82 -2.20 -1.39 -3.25
N LEU A 83 -1.91 -1.05 -4.52
CA LEU A 83 -1.58 -2.03 -5.55
C LEU A 83 -0.31 -2.82 -5.20
N LEU A 84 0.74 -2.13 -4.75
CA LEU A 84 1.99 -2.77 -4.34
C LEU A 84 1.82 -3.63 -3.08
N LEU A 85 1.03 -3.18 -2.11
CA LEU A 85 0.71 -3.94 -0.91
C LEU A 85 0.00 -5.24 -1.27
N LYS A 86 -1.09 -5.14 -2.06
CA LYS A 86 -1.88 -6.27 -2.52
C LYS A 86 -1.01 -7.31 -3.23
N ARG A 87 -0.10 -6.87 -4.11
CA ARG A 87 0.81 -7.78 -4.83
C ARG A 87 1.90 -8.39 -3.94
N SER A 88 2.24 -7.71 -2.84
CA SER A 88 3.23 -8.21 -1.88
C SER A 88 2.67 -9.29 -0.97
N VAL A 89 1.38 -9.20 -0.60
CA VAL A 89 0.74 -10.11 0.37
C VAL A 89 -0.12 -11.21 -0.26
N LEU A 90 -0.58 -11.04 -1.50
CA LEU A 90 -1.31 -12.09 -2.22
C LEU A 90 -0.35 -13.00 -2.98
N SER A 91 -0.30 -14.27 -2.60
CA SER A 91 0.38 -15.31 -3.37
C SER A 91 -0.61 -15.93 -4.35
N SER A 92 -0.30 -15.87 -5.65
CA SER A 92 -1.05 -16.61 -6.67
C SER A 92 -0.40 -17.97 -6.85
N SER A 93 -0.98 -19.01 -6.24
CA SER A 93 -0.59 -20.39 -6.53
C SER A 93 -1.05 -20.73 -7.94
N SER A 94 -0.11 -20.86 -8.88
CA SER A 94 -0.38 -21.21 -10.28
C SER A 94 -0.75 -22.68 -10.49
N SER A 95 -0.92 -23.48 -9.43
CA SER A 95 -1.29 -24.89 -9.49
C SER A 95 -2.70 -25.13 -8.93
N SER A 96 -3.63 -25.43 -9.85
CA SER A 96 -5.06 -25.75 -9.66
C SER A 96 -6.01 -24.55 -9.59
N SER A 97 -6.79 -24.42 -10.67
CA SER A 97 -7.81 -23.41 -10.99
C SER A 97 -9.04 -23.37 -10.06
N SER A 98 -8.88 -23.72 -8.79
CA SER A 98 -9.96 -23.77 -7.79
C SER A 98 -9.55 -23.28 -6.40
N SER A 99 -8.26 -23.01 -6.15
CA SER A 99 -7.80 -22.54 -4.84
C SER A 99 -7.80 -21.01 -4.76
N PRO A 100 -8.41 -20.40 -3.72
CA PRO A 100 -8.40 -18.95 -3.53
C PRO A 100 -6.96 -18.45 -3.33
N ALA A 101 -6.67 -17.24 -3.82
CA ALA A 101 -5.38 -16.59 -3.60
C ALA A 101 -5.07 -16.54 -2.09
N HIS A 102 -3.94 -17.14 -1.69
CA HIS A 102 -3.56 -17.22 -0.28
C HIS A 102 -2.95 -15.88 0.16
N CYS A 103 -3.57 -15.24 1.15
CA CYS A 103 -3.05 -14.01 1.75
C CYS A 103 -2.10 -14.37 2.89
N ILE A 104 -0.83 -13.96 2.78
CA ILE A 104 0.21 -14.24 3.79
C ILE A 104 0.44 -13.08 4.76
N ILE A 105 -0.48 -12.10 4.83
CA ILE A 105 -0.32 -10.91 5.69
C ILE A 105 -0.32 -11.28 7.18
N LYS A 106 0.60 -10.70 7.97
CA LYS A 106 0.60 -10.88 9.42
C LYS A 106 -0.52 -10.09 10.09
N ASP A 107 -1.08 -10.62 11.17
CA ASP A 107 -2.17 -10.00 11.94
C ASP A 107 -1.85 -8.57 12.38
N VAL A 108 -0.60 -8.30 12.78
CA VAL A 108 -0.16 -6.95 13.16
C VAL A 108 -0.29 -5.95 12.01
N HIS A 109 0.05 -6.34 10.78
CA HIS A 109 -0.06 -5.47 9.61
C HIS A 109 -1.53 -5.34 9.16
N LEU A 110 -2.31 -6.41 9.29
CA LEU A 110 -3.75 -6.39 9.03
C LEU A 110 -4.47 -5.43 9.99
N ALA A 111 -4.15 -5.50 11.29
CA ALA A 111 -4.71 -4.61 12.30
C ALA A 111 -4.38 -3.14 12.02
N CYS A 112 -3.14 -2.84 11.61
CA CYS A 112 -2.76 -1.48 11.20
C CYS A 112 -3.55 -1.01 9.96
N LEU A 113 -3.81 -1.90 9.00
CA LEU A 113 -4.58 -1.56 7.80
C LEU A 113 -6.05 -1.28 8.12
N GLU A 114 -6.67 -2.07 8.99
CA GLU A 114 -8.03 -1.81 9.48
C GLU A 114 -8.10 -0.51 10.29
N GLY A 115 -7.05 -0.19 11.06
CA GLY A 115 -6.93 1.11 11.73
C GLY A 115 -6.95 2.28 10.74
N ALA A 116 -6.12 2.23 9.69
CA ALA A 116 -6.11 3.25 8.63
C ALA A 116 -7.47 3.41 7.95
N ARG A 117 -8.18 2.29 7.74
CA ARG A 117 -9.51 2.25 7.14
C ARG A 117 -10.55 2.91 8.05
N GLU A 118 -10.55 2.60 9.35
CA GLU A 118 -11.53 3.20 10.28
C GLU A 118 -11.29 4.71 10.44
N GLU A 119 -10.03 5.17 10.50
CA GLU A 119 -9.71 6.60 10.50
C GLU A 119 -10.24 7.31 9.24
N SER A 120 -10.04 6.69 8.07
CA SER A 120 -10.58 7.21 6.80
C SER A 120 -12.11 7.30 6.83
N LEU A 121 -12.80 6.30 7.41
CA LEU A 121 -14.25 6.32 7.58
C LEU A 121 -14.69 7.39 8.59
N HIS A 122 -13.94 7.60 9.67
CA HIS A 122 -14.19 8.67 10.62
C HIS A 122 -14.09 10.05 9.96
N LEU A 123 -13.07 10.28 9.13
CA LEU A 123 -12.95 11.50 8.33
C LEU A 123 -14.14 11.69 7.40
N LEU A 124 -14.55 10.64 6.68
CA LEU A 124 -15.70 10.66 5.79
C LEU A 124 -16.99 11.03 6.54
N ARG A 125 -17.25 10.38 7.69
CA ARG A 125 -18.42 10.66 8.54
C ARG A 125 -18.42 12.11 9.04
N ARG A 126 -17.26 12.62 9.47
CA ARG A 126 -17.11 14.02 9.92
C ARG A 126 -17.37 15.00 8.78
N PHE A 127 -16.82 14.73 7.59
CA PHE A 127 -17.04 15.54 6.39
C PHE A 127 -18.54 15.63 6.06
N TYR A 128 -19.22 14.49 5.91
CA TYR A 128 -20.66 14.49 5.59
C TYR A 128 -21.53 15.10 6.70
N LYS A 129 -21.21 14.88 7.98
CA LYS A 129 -21.93 15.52 9.10
C LYS A 129 -21.74 17.04 9.12
N ALA A 130 -20.53 17.52 8.80
CA ALA A 130 -20.26 18.95 8.69
C ALA A 130 -21.00 19.58 7.49
N SER A 131 -21.07 18.88 6.34
CA SER A 131 -21.81 19.35 5.16
C SER A 131 -23.34 19.41 5.38
N PHE A 132 -23.88 18.61 6.29
CA PHE A 132 -25.31 18.56 6.61
C PHE A 132 -25.72 19.30 7.88
N SER A 133 -24.77 19.95 8.57
CA SER A 133 -25.11 20.87 9.66
C SER A 133 -25.73 22.12 9.02
N PRO A 134 -27.04 22.36 9.19
CA PRO A 134 -27.71 23.48 8.52
C PRO A 134 -27.04 24.77 8.97
N LEU A 135 -26.75 25.64 7.99
CA LEU A 135 -26.52 27.06 8.21
C LEU A 135 -27.61 27.56 9.17
N SER A 136 -27.25 27.68 10.45
CA SER A 136 -28.12 28.24 11.47
C SER A 136 -28.05 29.76 11.27
N TYR A 137 -28.93 30.25 10.40
CA TYR A 137 -29.32 31.66 10.32
C TYR A 137 -30.64 31.85 11.07
#